data_AF-A0A2I1GRW9-F1
#
_entry.id   AF-A0A2I1GRW9-F1
#
_cell.length_a   1.000
_cell.length_b   1.000
_cell.length_c   1.000
_cell.angle_alpha   90.00
_cell.angle_beta   90.00
_cell.angle_gamma   90.00
#
_symmetry.space_group_name_H-M   'P 1'
#
loop_
_entity.id
_entity.type
_entity.pdbx_description
1 polymer ?
#
loop_
_entity_poly.entity_id
_entity_poly.type
_entity_poly.pdbx_seq_one_letter_code
_entity_poly.pdbx_strand_id
1 'polypeptide(L)'
;MTKKKGQKDQKDQQWFDETYSKKETIDIIGKRLNFEGSLKIEGYNSSEIKLKKLKLTRLEIRNCSKLNKVEISEHNKLTSLSVTGCPELTKLNCSSNGLTSLEISGCSLNKIDLSKFTKLKSLYLRGCQKLTTLDCSSIEKLTILNISSCTELADIKSSKVEKLSVIDCPKLTTLEYSTNALTSLELSSCEKLNSIANLSKAPKLTSLIKIDCPKITELNCSSAEKLTELEVSDLTKLNCSNTSIGMLSTNLCPNIKELNCSNIKKLVNLDVSNCSELKILDCSNSNLTGLDITNCSKLELIDCSNNKLTSLYISTESKKFKYPPGLEPTQKKPTKNLIIVGRTGGGKSTLSNVLTGSKDFEESGTSFSVTKISQKKEFPWKGKDYNVVDTIGVGDTQLSTKNVLYKILDGIFSIPEGISHILFVIDGRFTADEAKNFNLIKGSIFDIFNIKILDYVTIVRTKFSNFKNVDKCNADKEQLHNGNDIIAEIVKSCRDVVYVDNPPVNIEIVDNDEDMQTVKTNEKIRERSRKIMLDYLDKACQLDYFKLKKWDEVKKDVATYLESEYGDLPPELEKNKEILALVKISESICSIS
;
A
#
# COMPACT_ATOMS: atom_id res chain seq x y z
N MET A 1 39.58 -9.87 -1.52
CA MET A 1 39.18 -10.63 -0.31
C MET A 1 37.74 -11.17 -0.36
N THR A 2 36.80 -10.48 -1.02
CA THR A 2 35.38 -10.89 -1.13
C THR A 2 35.13 -12.20 -1.89
N LYS A 3 35.81 -12.45 -3.03
CA LYS A 3 35.68 -13.74 -3.79
C LYS A 3 36.12 -14.97 -2.99
N LYS A 4 37.21 -14.88 -2.21
CA LYS A 4 37.70 -15.99 -1.36
C LYS A 4 36.78 -16.27 -0.15
N LYS A 5 36.11 -15.24 0.38
CA LYS A 5 35.16 -15.37 1.50
C LYS A 5 33.87 -16.07 1.05
N GLY A 6 33.30 -15.65 -0.09
CA GLY A 6 32.11 -16.31 -0.66
C GLY A 6 32.33 -17.78 -1.05
N GLN A 7 33.52 -18.13 -1.56
CA GLN A 7 33.88 -19.53 -1.84
C GLN A 7 34.04 -20.39 -0.57
N LYS A 8 34.44 -19.80 0.55
CA LYS A 8 34.53 -20.50 1.84
C LYS A 8 33.13 -20.74 2.42
N ASP A 9 32.28 -19.71 2.43
CA ASP A 9 30.90 -19.80 2.92
C ASP A 9 30.10 -20.89 2.14
N GLN A 10 30.32 -21.01 0.83
CA GLN A 10 29.72 -22.08 0.01
C GLN A 10 30.21 -23.49 0.39
N LYS A 11 31.50 -23.66 0.68
CA LYS A 11 32.05 -24.97 1.11
C LYS A 11 31.55 -25.38 2.48
N ASP A 12 31.48 -24.42 3.41
CA ASP A 12 30.97 -24.62 4.76
C ASP A 12 29.47 -25.01 4.70
N GLN A 13 28.68 -24.34 3.85
CA GLN A 13 27.28 -24.70 3.58
C GLN A 13 27.14 -26.10 2.99
N GLN A 14 27.90 -26.43 1.95
CA GLN A 14 27.83 -27.73 1.30
C GLN A 14 28.17 -28.87 2.27
N TRP A 15 29.22 -28.70 3.08
CA TRP A 15 29.58 -29.68 4.11
C TRP A 15 28.46 -29.85 5.14
N PHE A 16 27.80 -28.77 5.55
CA PHE A 16 26.67 -28.82 6.48
C PHE A 16 25.53 -29.65 5.87
N ASP A 17 25.19 -29.39 4.61
CA ASP A 17 24.12 -30.09 3.89
C ASP A 17 24.40 -31.59 3.73
N GLU A 18 25.63 -31.95 3.38
CA GLU A 18 26.05 -33.36 3.29
C GLU A 18 26.00 -34.07 4.65
N THR A 19 26.32 -33.37 5.74
CA THR A 19 26.46 -33.98 7.07
C THR A 19 25.12 -34.12 7.80
N TYR A 20 24.24 -33.12 7.69
CA TYR A 20 23.05 -32.99 8.55
C TYR A 20 21.71 -33.13 7.82
N SER A 21 21.66 -33.19 6.48
CA SER A 21 20.39 -33.24 5.70
C SER A 21 19.44 -34.36 6.08
N LYS A 22 19.95 -35.48 6.60
CA LYS A 22 19.17 -36.65 6.99
C LYS A 22 19.10 -36.87 8.51
N LYS A 23 19.58 -35.93 9.32
CA LYS A 23 19.60 -36.06 10.77
C LYS A 23 18.29 -35.56 11.38
N GLU A 24 17.76 -36.31 12.34
CA GLU A 24 16.56 -35.92 13.11
C GLU A 24 16.81 -34.80 14.11
N THR A 25 18.09 -34.59 14.46
CA THR A 25 18.58 -33.52 15.33
C THR A 25 19.85 -32.92 14.72
N ILE A 26 19.94 -31.59 14.72
CA ILE A 26 21.14 -30.87 14.33
C ILE A 26 21.80 -30.37 15.60
N ASP A 27 22.85 -31.05 16.04
CA ASP A 27 23.63 -30.68 17.22
C ASP A 27 25.08 -30.40 16.81
N ILE A 28 25.47 -29.12 16.83
CA ILE A 28 26.82 -28.67 16.50
C ILE A 28 27.44 -27.99 17.71
N ILE A 29 28.37 -28.71 18.36
CA ILE A 29 29.09 -28.26 19.54
C ILE A 29 30.59 -28.26 19.25
N GLY A 30 31.22 -27.09 19.28
CA GLY A 30 32.68 -26.99 19.44
C GLY A 30 33.41 -26.09 18.43
N LYS A 31 34.69 -25.82 18.74
CA LYS A 31 35.58 -24.91 17.99
C LYS A 31 36.12 -25.51 16.68
N ARG A 32 35.93 -26.80 16.42
CA ARG A 32 36.58 -27.55 15.31
C ARG A 32 36.06 -27.17 13.93
N LEU A 33 34.78 -26.79 13.84
CA LEU A 33 34.19 -26.31 12.60
C LEU A 33 34.29 -24.79 12.62
N ASN A 34 35.30 -24.24 11.96
CA ASN A 34 35.58 -22.81 11.91
C ASN A 34 34.57 -22.10 10.95
N PHE A 35 33.28 -22.43 11.09
CA PHE A 35 32.14 -21.79 10.42
C PHE A 35 32.17 -20.31 10.73
N GLU A 36 32.54 -19.55 9.71
CA GLU A 36 32.60 -18.10 9.73
C GLU A 36 31.63 -17.60 8.66
N GLY A 37 31.00 -16.44 8.88
CA GLY A 37 30.07 -15.89 7.89
C GLY A 37 28.63 -16.36 8.09
N SER A 38 27.98 -16.83 7.03
CA SER A 38 26.55 -17.17 7.04
C SER A 38 26.31 -18.67 6.94
N LEU A 39 25.29 -19.15 7.64
CA LEU A 39 24.76 -20.51 7.50
C LEU A 39 23.27 -20.44 7.17
N LYS A 40 22.81 -21.25 6.21
CA LYS A 40 21.40 -21.44 5.87
C LYS A 40 21.00 -22.89 6.19
N ILE A 41 19.90 -23.05 6.90
CA ILE A 41 19.29 -24.35 7.21
C ILE A 41 17.90 -24.31 6.58
N GLU A 42 17.68 -25.02 5.49
CA GLU A 42 16.43 -24.94 4.71
C GLU A 42 15.83 -26.33 4.44
N GLY A 43 14.55 -26.51 4.77
CA GLY A 43 13.81 -27.74 4.44
C GLY A 43 14.22 -28.97 5.24
N TYR A 44 14.94 -28.80 6.35
CA TYR A 44 15.40 -29.92 7.18
C TYR A 44 14.25 -30.47 8.03
N ASN A 45 14.14 -31.79 8.07
CA ASN A 45 13.11 -32.50 8.86
C ASN A 45 13.51 -32.69 10.34
N SER A 46 14.40 -31.83 10.85
CA SER A 46 14.95 -31.92 12.20
C SER A 46 13.98 -31.34 13.22
N SER A 47 13.79 -32.04 14.33
CA SER A 47 12.92 -31.58 15.43
C SER A 47 13.59 -30.52 16.32
N GLU A 48 14.93 -30.53 16.37
CA GLU A 48 15.71 -29.64 17.21
C GLU A 48 16.99 -29.18 16.49
N ILE A 49 17.33 -27.90 16.66
CA ILE A 49 18.60 -27.31 16.23
C ILE A 49 19.31 -26.76 17.48
N LYS A 50 20.50 -27.28 17.75
CA LYS A 50 21.43 -26.83 18.78
C LYS A 50 22.72 -26.39 18.13
N LEU A 51 23.01 -25.09 18.22
CA LEU A 51 24.26 -24.51 17.73
C LEU A 51 24.99 -23.86 18.91
N LYS A 52 26.22 -24.30 19.13
CA LYS A 52 27.04 -23.86 20.26
C LYS A 52 28.49 -23.60 19.85
N LYS A 53 28.99 -22.42 20.23
CA LYS A 53 30.39 -21.98 20.04
C LYS A 53 30.85 -21.81 18.57
N LEU A 54 29.97 -21.47 17.62
CA LEU A 54 30.40 -21.14 16.23
C LEU A 54 30.71 -19.64 16.06
N LYS A 55 31.38 -19.29 14.96
CA LYS A 55 31.77 -17.90 14.61
C LYS A 55 30.89 -17.29 13.51
N LEU A 56 29.65 -17.78 13.39
CA LEU A 56 28.65 -17.25 12.47
C LEU A 56 28.37 -15.77 12.74
N THR A 57 28.17 -15.01 11.67
CA THR A 57 27.68 -13.62 11.68
C THR A 57 26.21 -13.52 11.29
N ARG A 58 25.71 -14.49 10.50
CA ARG A 58 24.31 -14.60 10.06
C ARG A 58 23.86 -16.06 10.11
N LEU A 59 22.64 -16.30 10.55
CA LEU A 59 21.98 -17.60 10.50
C LEU A 59 20.58 -17.45 9.94
N GLU A 60 20.24 -18.29 8.96
CA GLU A 60 18.89 -18.38 8.40
C GLU A 60 18.38 -19.80 8.57
N ILE A 61 17.18 -19.93 9.14
CA ILE A 61 16.46 -21.21 9.25
C ILE A 61 15.15 -21.02 8.50
N ARG A 62 14.89 -21.84 7.48
CA ARG A 62 13.73 -21.67 6.60
C ARG A 62 13.01 -22.99 6.37
N ASN A 63 11.68 -22.97 6.29
CA ASN A 63 10.87 -24.11 5.84
C ASN A 63 11.15 -25.43 6.60
N CYS A 64 11.59 -25.37 7.87
CA CYS A 64 11.84 -26.58 8.67
C CYS A 64 10.54 -26.98 9.38
N SER A 65 9.69 -27.73 8.68
CA SER A 65 8.30 -28.01 9.08
C SER A 65 8.15 -28.69 10.45
N LYS A 66 9.08 -29.57 10.83
CA LYS A 66 9.08 -30.29 12.12
C LYS A 66 9.87 -29.61 13.24
N LEU A 67 10.46 -28.45 12.97
CA LEU A 67 11.37 -27.82 13.91
C LEU A 67 10.61 -27.26 15.10
N ASN A 68 10.74 -27.90 16.25
CA ASN A 68 10.07 -27.50 17.48
C ASN A 68 10.92 -26.56 18.35
N LYS A 69 12.24 -26.76 18.34
CA LYS A 69 13.17 -26.07 19.24
C LYS A 69 14.45 -25.63 18.54
N VAL A 70 14.82 -24.37 18.77
CA VAL A 70 16.10 -23.79 18.37
C VAL A 70 16.82 -23.27 19.60
N GLU A 71 18.06 -23.72 19.79
CA GLU A 71 18.94 -23.30 20.87
C GLU A 71 20.29 -22.84 20.30
N ILE A 72 20.55 -21.54 20.44
CA ILE A 72 21.76 -20.87 19.95
C ILE A 72 22.44 -20.22 21.14
N SER A 73 23.54 -20.82 21.59
CA SER A 73 24.25 -20.40 22.81
C SER A 73 25.75 -20.19 22.57
N GLU A 74 26.35 -19.25 23.32
CA GLU A 74 27.78 -18.95 23.27
C GLU A 74 28.27 -18.45 21.87
N HIS A 75 27.40 -17.78 21.10
CA HIS A 75 27.70 -17.17 19.79
C HIS A 75 27.89 -15.64 19.87
N ASN A 76 29.10 -15.18 20.17
CA ASN A 76 29.34 -13.74 20.40
C ASN A 76 29.45 -12.90 19.11
N LYS A 77 29.51 -13.52 17.93
CA LYS A 77 29.65 -12.84 16.63
C LYS A 77 28.36 -12.82 15.79
N LEU A 78 27.32 -13.53 16.22
CA LEU A 78 26.08 -13.61 15.45
C LEU A 78 25.34 -12.27 15.56
N THR A 79 25.16 -11.59 14.42
CA THR A 79 24.55 -10.25 14.35
C THR A 79 23.14 -10.25 13.79
N SER A 80 22.79 -11.28 13.02
CA SER A 80 21.49 -11.45 12.37
C SER A 80 21.04 -12.91 12.47
N LEU A 81 19.78 -13.10 12.88
CA LEU A 81 19.08 -14.38 12.90
C LEU A 81 17.73 -14.20 12.21
N SER A 82 17.43 -15.08 11.25
CA SER A 82 16.10 -15.18 10.64
C SER A 82 15.60 -16.62 10.78
N VAL A 83 14.38 -16.78 11.28
CA VAL A 83 13.68 -18.07 11.41
C VAL A 83 12.32 -17.94 10.74
N THR A 84 12.18 -18.53 9.55
CA THR A 84 10.98 -18.42 8.73
C THR A 84 10.42 -19.81 8.44
N GLY A 85 9.09 -19.95 8.34
CA GLY A 85 8.52 -21.20 7.85
C GLY A 85 8.68 -22.40 8.74
N CYS A 86 8.74 -22.17 10.05
CA CYS A 86 8.92 -23.22 11.05
C CYS A 86 7.63 -23.29 11.90
N PRO A 87 6.52 -23.82 11.35
CA PRO A 87 5.20 -23.73 11.97
C PRO A 87 5.12 -24.47 13.31
N GLU A 88 5.95 -25.48 13.56
CA GLU A 88 5.98 -26.21 14.83
C GLU A 88 6.90 -25.59 15.89
N LEU A 89 7.58 -24.48 15.58
CA LEU A 89 8.55 -23.87 16.48
C LEU A 89 7.84 -23.26 17.69
N THR A 90 8.11 -23.81 18.88
CA THR A 90 7.56 -23.34 20.15
C THR A 90 8.62 -22.78 21.10
N LYS A 91 9.89 -23.12 20.88
CA LYS A 91 11.01 -22.69 21.74
C LYS A 91 12.14 -22.12 20.92
N LEU A 92 12.40 -20.83 21.09
CA LEU A 92 13.56 -20.14 20.52
C LEU A 92 14.41 -19.55 21.63
N ASN A 93 15.57 -20.14 21.89
CA ASN A 93 16.56 -19.60 22.83
C ASN A 93 17.78 -19.13 22.06
N CYS A 94 17.99 -17.81 22.01
CA CYS A 94 19.16 -17.20 21.36
C CYS A 94 19.89 -16.27 22.30
N SER A 95 20.28 -16.79 23.47
CA SER A 95 20.91 -16.07 24.59
C SER A 95 22.30 -15.48 24.30
N SER A 96 22.73 -15.39 23.04
CA SER A 96 24.08 -14.96 22.66
C SER A 96 24.16 -13.49 22.24
N ASN A 97 25.02 -12.74 22.95
CA ASN A 97 24.99 -11.29 23.17
C ASN A 97 25.50 -10.41 21.99
N GLY A 98 25.29 -10.83 20.75
CA GLY A 98 25.71 -10.13 19.53
C GLY A 98 24.58 -9.66 18.62
N LEU A 99 23.36 -10.19 18.78
CA LEU A 99 22.28 -9.98 17.82
C LEU A 99 21.85 -8.50 17.75
N THR A 100 21.83 -7.98 16.53
CA THR A 100 21.36 -6.63 16.19
C THR A 100 20.07 -6.68 15.37
N SER A 101 19.78 -7.81 14.74
CA SER A 101 18.56 -8.04 13.97
C SER A 101 18.02 -9.45 14.21
N LEU A 102 16.71 -9.54 14.47
CA LEU A 102 15.98 -10.78 14.65
C LEU A 102 14.71 -10.74 13.80
N GLU A 103 14.53 -11.74 12.96
CA GLU A 103 13.33 -11.96 12.17
C GLU A 103 12.74 -13.33 12.49
N ILE A 104 11.44 -13.37 12.79
CA ILE A 104 10.69 -14.60 13.01
C ILE A 104 9.42 -14.51 12.17
N SER A 105 9.23 -15.46 11.26
CA SER A 105 8.08 -15.50 10.36
C SER A 105 7.42 -16.87 10.32
N GLY A 106 6.09 -16.93 10.40
CA GLY A 106 5.33 -18.18 10.24
C GLY A 106 5.65 -19.24 11.30
N CYS A 107 5.89 -18.83 12.54
CA CYS A 107 6.25 -19.71 13.66
C CYS A 107 5.14 -19.71 14.72
N SER A 108 4.87 -20.86 15.36
CA SER A 108 3.83 -20.99 16.40
C SER A 108 4.32 -20.66 17.82
N LEU A 109 5.18 -19.65 17.96
CA LEU A 109 5.70 -19.24 19.27
C LEU A 109 4.57 -18.65 20.11
N ASN A 110 4.38 -19.18 21.33
CA ASN A 110 3.42 -18.64 22.30
C ASN A 110 4.00 -17.49 23.14
N LYS A 111 5.33 -17.47 23.30
CA LYS A 111 6.10 -16.46 24.03
C LYS A 111 7.49 -16.37 23.44
N ILE A 112 8.06 -15.17 23.49
CA ILE A 112 9.45 -14.93 23.13
C ILE A 112 10.11 -14.21 24.30
N ASP A 113 11.13 -14.82 24.90
CA ASP A 113 11.93 -14.15 25.92
C ASP A 113 12.98 -13.28 25.25
N LEU A 114 12.75 -11.96 25.25
CA LEU A 114 13.65 -10.98 24.64
C LEU A 114 14.65 -10.37 25.64
N SER A 115 14.65 -10.79 26.91
CA SER A 115 15.43 -10.16 27.98
C SER A 115 16.95 -10.21 27.77
N LYS A 116 17.43 -11.15 26.96
CA LYS A 116 18.87 -11.33 26.66
C LYS A 116 19.35 -10.54 25.43
N PHE A 117 18.44 -9.96 24.64
CA PHE A 117 18.76 -9.33 23.36
C PHE A 117 19.16 -7.85 23.51
N THR A 118 20.10 -7.54 24.40
CA THR A 118 20.45 -6.16 24.80
C THR A 118 21.05 -5.27 23.69
N LYS A 119 21.52 -5.87 22.59
CA LYS A 119 22.08 -5.15 21.42
C LYS A 119 21.13 -5.07 20.23
N LEU A 120 19.92 -5.62 20.35
CA LEU A 120 18.98 -5.71 19.26
C LEU A 120 18.53 -4.32 18.83
N LYS A 121 18.65 -4.04 17.53
CA LYS A 121 18.25 -2.78 16.89
C LYS A 121 16.98 -2.92 16.07
N SER A 122 16.72 -4.13 15.55
CA SER A 122 15.57 -4.42 14.72
C SER A 122 14.95 -5.76 15.09
N LEU A 123 13.62 -5.76 15.24
CA LEU A 123 12.81 -6.93 15.50
C LEU A 123 11.66 -6.99 14.48
N TYR A 124 11.57 -8.11 13.76
CA TYR A 124 10.51 -8.40 12.81
C TYR A 124 9.79 -9.67 13.25
N LEU A 125 8.48 -9.57 13.51
CA LEU A 125 7.62 -10.69 13.85
C LEU A 125 6.47 -10.75 12.84
N ARG A 126 6.37 -11.84 12.08
CA ARG A 126 5.32 -12.00 11.06
C ARG A 126 4.60 -13.33 11.20
N GLY A 127 3.28 -13.34 11.25
CA GLY A 127 2.54 -14.60 11.28
C GLY A 127 2.82 -15.44 12.52
N CYS A 128 3.18 -14.82 13.65
CA CYS A 128 3.36 -15.51 14.93
C CYS A 128 2.01 -15.75 15.59
N GLN A 129 1.20 -16.64 15.00
CA GLN A 129 -0.24 -16.77 15.28
C GLN A 129 -0.59 -17.20 16.71
N LYS A 130 0.35 -17.74 17.50
CA LYS A 130 0.09 -18.12 18.90
C LYS A 130 0.62 -17.10 19.92
N LEU A 131 1.30 -16.05 19.46
CA LEU A 131 1.92 -15.07 20.35
C LEU A 131 0.85 -14.15 20.92
N THR A 132 0.62 -14.20 22.23
CA THR A 132 -0.43 -13.41 22.89
C THR A 132 0.10 -12.10 23.48
N THR A 133 1.38 -12.06 23.84
CA THR A 133 2.02 -10.87 24.44
C THR A 133 3.43 -10.71 23.91
N LEU A 134 3.88 -9.46 23.81
CA LEU A 134 5.25 -9.11 23.45
C LEU A 134 5.76 -8.01 24.37
N ASP A 135 6.81 -8.33 25.13
CA ASP A 135 7.54 -7.33 25.91
C ASP A 135 8.98 -7.21 25.40
N CYS A 136 9.26 -6.06 24.79
CA CYS A 136 10.59 -5.65 24.34
C CYS A 136 11.04 -4.34 25.01
N SER A 137 10.41 -3.95 26.12
CA SER A 137 10.71 -2.72 26.86
C SER A 137 12.13 -2.70 27.45
N SER A 138 12.73 -3.86 27.71
CA SER A 138 14.10 -4.00 28.20
C SER A 138 15.18 -3.79 27.12
N ILE A 139 14.80 -3.71 25.83
CA ILE A 139 15.75 -3.57 24.73
C ILE A 139 16.00 -2.08 24.46
N GLU A 140 17.01 -1.51 25.11
CA GLU A 140 17.30 -0.06 25.03
C GLU A 140 17.75 0.42 23.63
N LYS A 141 18.30 -0.48 22.81
CA LYS A 141 18.84 -0.15 21.47
C LYS A 141 17.85 -0.39 20.33
N LEU A 142 16.63 -0.82 20.63
CA LEU A 142 15.63 -1.20 19.63
C LEU A 142 15.15 0.04 18.88
N THR A 143 15.55 0.19 17.62
CA THR A 143 15.14 1.30 16.76
C THR A 143 13.95 0.95 15.86
N ILE A 144 13.81 -0.31 15.46
CA ILE A 144 12.80 -0.78 14.52
C ILE A 144 12.04 -1.94 15.14
N LEU A 145 10.72 -1.80 15.22
CA LEU A 145 9.79 -2.87 15.60
C LEU A 145 8.73 -3.01 14.51
N ASN A 146 8.71 -4.15 13.83
CA ASN A 146 7.70 -4.48 12.83
C ASN A 146 7.00 -5.78 13.24
N ILE A 147 5.68 -5.71 13.36
CA ILE A 147 4.82 -6.81 13.74
C ILE A 147 3.71 -6.90 12.70
N SER A 148 3.54 -8.06 12.08
CA SER A 148 2.50 -8.29 11.07
C SER A 148 1.82 -9.63 11.26
N SER A 149 0.50 -9.68 11.04
CA SER A 149 -0.28 -10.94 11.02
C SER A 149 -0.14 -11.79 12.30
N CYS A 150 0.09 -11.16 13.45
CA CYS A 150 0.13 -11.83 14.76
C CYS A 150 -1.28 -11.78 15.38
N THR A 151 -2.16 -12.65 14.88
CA THR A 151 -3.61 -12.57 15.08
C THR A 151 -4.09 -12.72 16.53
N GLU A 152 -3.32 -13.41 17.38
CA GLU A 152 -3.62 -13.61 18.81
C GLU A 152 -2.97 -12.56 19.73
N LEU A 153 -2.17 -11.64 19.20
CA LEU A 153 -1.41 -10.68 19.99
C LEU A 153 -2.34 -9.63 20.61
N ALA A 154 -2.41 -9.59 21.95
CA ALA A 154 -3.28 -8.70 22.71
C ALA A 154 -2.52 -7.50 23.29
N ASP A 155 -1.25 -7.69 23.67
CA ASP A 155 -0.46 -6.66 24.36
C ASP A 155 0.96 -6.55 23.79
N ILE A 156 1.37 -5.32 23.47
CA ILE A 156 2.74 -4.97 23.08
C ILE A 156 3.28 -3.92 24.04
N LYS A 157 4.44 -4.20 24.63
CA LYS A 157 5.24 -3.24 25.40
C LYS A 157 6.58 -3.05 24.72
N SER A 158 6.91 -1.82 24.37
CA SER A 158 8.17 -1.45 23.73
C SER A 158 8.78 -0.21 24.36
N SER A 159 10.08 -0.03 24.13
CA SER A 159 10.87 1.08 24.68
C SER A 159 10.91 2.27 23.69
N LYS A 160 12.11 2.84 23.47
CA LYS A 160 12.36 3.95 22.55
C LYS A 160 12.59 3.41 21.14
N VAL A 161 11.51 3.24 20.38
CA VAL A 161 11.57 2.90 18.95
C VAL A 161 11.54 4.15 18.07
N GLU A 162 12.26 4.10 16.95
CA GLU A 162 12.24 5.13 15.91
C GLU A 162 11.20 4.82 14.84
N LYS A 163 10.99 3.53 14.53
CA LYS A 163 9.97 3.06 13.58
C LYS A 163 9.16 1.94 14.21
N LEU A 164 7.85 2.13 14.29
CA LEU A 164 6.91 1.15 14.81
C LEU A 164 5.85 0.87 13.75
N SER A 165 5.76 -0.39 13.32
CA SER A 165 4.72 -0.86 12.40
C SER A 165 4.02 -2.07 13.03
N VAL A 166 2.70 -1.98 13.20
CA VAL A 166 1.85 -3.05 13.72
C VAL A 166 0.66 -3.21 12.76
N ILE A 167 0.65 -4.33 12.05
CA ILE A 167 -0.28 -4.61 10.96
C ILE A 167 -0.99 -5.94 11.22
N ASP A 168 -2.28 -6.03 10.92
CA ASP A 168 -3.07 -7.28 11.01
C ASP A 168 -2.94 -7.98 12.38
N CYS A 169 -3.09 -7.18 13.45
CA CYS A 169 -3.15 -7.63 14.83
C CYS A 169 -4.54 -7.33 15.43
N PRO A 170 -5.62 -7.99 14.94
CA PRO A 170 -7.01 -7.63 15.25
C PRO A 170 -7.36 -7.76 16.74
N LYS A 171 -6.67 -8.63 17.49
CA LYS A 171 -6.88 -8.82 18.93
C LYS A 171 -6.13 -7.82 19.82
N LEU A 172 -5.26 -6.98 19.25
CA LEU A 172 -4.44 -6.04 20.01
C LEU A 172 -5.31 -5.04 20.76
N THR A 173 -5.19 -4.99 22.08
CA THR A 173 -5.90 -4.05 22.95
C THR A 173 -4.98 -3.00 23.54
N THR A 174 -3.71 -3.33 23.76
CA THR A 174 -2.74 -2.47 24.44
C THR A 174 -1.46 -2.33 23.62
N LEU A 175 -1.05 -1.08 23.37
CA LEU A 175 0.20 -0.76 22.70
C LEU A 175 0.95 0.34 23.47
N GLU A 176 1.97 -0.05 24.22
CA GLU A 176 2.81 0.84 25.02
C GLU A 176 4.16 1.06 24.33
N TYR A 177 4.52 2.32 24.08
CA TYR A 177 5.80 2.71 23.47
C TYR A 177 6.14 4.17 23.83
N SER A 178 7.42 4.52 23.72
CA SER A 178 7.86 5.91 23.86
C SER A 178 7.76 6.67 22.54
N THR A 179 7.17 7.86 22.55
CA THR A 179 6.97 8.69 21.36
C THR A 179 8.14 9.62 21.03
N ASN A 180 9.05 9.89 21.98
CA ASN A 180 10.08 10.93 21.83
C ASN A 180 11.11 10.66 20.70
N ALA A 181 11.36 9.39 20.38
CA ALA A 181 12.28 8.98 19.32
C ALA A 181 11.57 8.65 18.00
N LEU A 182 10.24 8.59 18.00
CA LEU A 182 9.44 8.05 16.93
C LEU A 182 9.50 8.96 15.69
N THR A 183 9.89 8.37 14.56
CA THR A 183 9.95 8.99 13.24
C THR A 183 8.85 8.48 12.32
N SER A 184 8.38 7.25 12.53
CA SER A 184 7.31 6.62 11.76
C SER A 184 6.46 5.72 12.66
N LEU A 185 5.14 5.86 12.53
CA LEU A 185 4.15 5.01 13.18
C LEU A 185 3.15 4.51 12.13
N GLU A 186 3.06 3.20 11.98
CA GLU A 186 2.05 2.54 11.15
C GLU A 186 1.23 1.59 12.01
N LEU A 187 -0.07 1.82 12.06
CA LEU A 187 -1.06 0.96 12.70
C LEU A 187 -2.11 0.62 11.66
N SER A 188 -2.20 -0.65 11.30
CA SER A 188 -3.18 -1.12 10.34
C SER A 188 -3.92 -2.33 10.89
N SER A 189 -5.25 -2.30 10.85
CA SER A 189 -6.08 -3.48 11.18
C SER A 189 -5.95 -3.95 12.63
N CYS A 190 -5.85 -2.99 13.54
CA CYS A 190 -5.82 -3.22 14.98
C CYS A 190 -7.22 -2.95 15.55
N GLU A 191 -8.18 -3.82 15.19
CA GLU A 191 -9.63 -3.60 15.42
C GLU A 191 -10.03 -3.36 16.88
N LYS A 192 -9.32 -4.01 17.82
CA LYS A 192 -9.59 -3.89 19.26
C LYS A 192 -8.79 -2.78 19.94
N LEU A 193 -7.82 -2.16 19.28
CA LEU A 193 -6.96 -1.15 19.88
C LEU A 193 -7.77 0.15 20.06
N ASN A 194 -7.94 0.56 21.31
CA ASN A 194 -8.82 1.68 21.67
C ASN A 194 -8.08 3.01 21.90
N SER A 195 -6.75 2.96 21.98
CA SER A 195 -5.92 4.12 22.28
C SER A 195 -4.52 3.94 21.69
N ILE A 196 -3.87 5.07 21.43
CA ILE A 196 -2.46 5.13 21.07
C ILE A 196 -1.76 6.09 22.03
N ALA A 197 -0.43 6.00 22.12
CA ALA A 197 0.33 6.94 22.94
C ALA A 197 0.10 8.38 22.46
N ASN A 198 0.03 9.31 23.42
CA ASN A 198 -0.17 10.72 23.12
C ASN A 198 0.95 11.25 22.21
N LEU A 199 0.60 11.58 20.97
CA LEU A 199 1.54 12.04 19.95
C LEU A 199 2.04 13.47 20.19
N SER A 200 1.49 14.21 21.18
CA SER A 200 2.03 15.50 21.65
C SER A 200 3.52 15.44 22.00
N LYS A 201 4.02 14.26 22.34
CA LYS A 201 5.42 13.98 22.71
C LYS A 201 6.24 13.35 21.56
N ALA A 202 5.76 13.43 20.32
CA ALA A 202 6.43 12.86 19.14
C ALA A 202 7.00 13.93 18.19
N PRO A 203 7.98 14.78 18.61
CA PRO A 203 8.46 15.90 17.79
C PRO A 203 9.28 15.49 16.56
N LYS A 204 9.68 14.21 16.47
CA LYS A 204 10.46 13.66 15.35
C LYS A 204 9.60 12.94 14.32
N LEU A 205 8.29 12.84 14.54
CA LEU A 205 7.38 12.07 13.70
C LEU A 205 7.29 12.71 12.30
N THR A 206 7.54 11.91 11.27
CA THR A 206 7.52 12.32 9.85
C THR A 206 6.44 11.59 9.05
N SER A 207 6.02 10.42 9.51
CA SER A 207 5.01 9.57 8.88
C SER A 207 4.09 8.96 9.94
N LEU A 208 2.78 9.09 9.72
CA LEU A 208 1.74 8.51 10.57
C LEU A 208 0.66 7.86 9.69
N ILE A 209 0.55 6.54 9.78
CA ILE A 209 -0.45 5.75 9.07
C ILE A 209 -1.31 5.05 10.12
N LYS A 210 -2.62 5.34 10.12
CA LYS A 210 -3.62 4.72 11.01
C LYS A 210 -4.82 4.29 10.18
N ILE A 211 -4.80 3.04 9.71
CA ILE A 211 -5.84 2.49 8.84
C ILE A 211 -6.53 1.33 9.52
N ASP A 212 -7.85 1.24 9.38
CA ASP A 212 -8.64 0.13 9.92
C ASP A 212 -8.45 -0.11 11.43
N CYS A 213 -8.40 0.98 12.21
CA CYS A 213 -8.42 0.92 13.68
C CYS A 213 -9.67 1.65 14.21
N PRO A 214 -10.88 1.04 14.09
CA PRO A 214 -12.17 1.71 14.28
C PRO A 214 -12.44 2.23 15.69
N LYS A 215 -11.77 1.70 16.72
CA LYS A 215 -11.95 2.16 18.11
C LYS A 215 -11.17 3.43 18.45
N ILE A 216 -10.15 3.79 17.67
CA ILE A 216 -9.43 5.06 17.82
C ILE A 216 -10.13 6.08 16.92
N THR A 217 -11.12 6.79 17.45
CA THR A 217 -11.93 7.74 16.67
C THR A 217 -11.39 9.17 16.72
N GLU A 218 -10.50 9.46 17.67
CA GLU A 218 -9.92 10.80 17.84
C GLU A 218 -8.41 10.74 17.72
N LEU A 219 -7.83 11.68 16.96
CA LEU A 219 -6.40 11.77 16.75
C LEU A 219 -5.93 13.22 16.84
N ASN A 220 -4.90 13.46 17.66
CA ASN A 220 -4.20 14.72 17.73
C ASN A 220 -2.71 14.50 17.46
N CYS A 221 -2.21 15.06 16.35
CA CYS A 221 -0.81 15.04 15.95
C CYS A 221 -0.26 16.45 15.75
N SER A 222 -0.88 17.49 16.33
CA SER A 222 -0.53 18.89 16.07
C SER A 222 0.84 19.34 16.59
N SER A 223 1.51 18.51 17.38
CA SER A 223 2.88 18.75 17.85
C SER A 223 3.94 18.17 16.91
N ALA A 224 3.54 17.36 15.94
CA ALA A 224 4.44 16.70 15.01
C ALA A 224 4.77 17.63 13.85
N GLU A 225 5.52 18.71 14.13
CA GLU A 225 5.82 19.76 13.14
C GLU A 225 6.51 19.24 11.87
N LYS A 226 7.23 18.12 11.99
CA LYS A 226 7.93 17.44 10.90
C LYS A 226 7.09 16.41 10.16
N LEU A 227 5.83 16.22 10.53
CA LEU A 227 4.92 15.25 9.90
C LEU A 227 4.65 15.67 8.47
N THR A 228 5.05 14.85 7.51
CA THR A 228 4.88 15.09 6.07
C THR A 228 3.91 14.11 5.41
N GLU A 229 3.69 12.95 6.03
CA GLU A 229 2.81 11.88 5.55
C GLU A 229 1.80 11.53 6.64
N LEU A 230 0.52 11.63 6.31
CA LEU A 230 -0.59 11.29 7.20
C LEU A 230 -1.67 10.55 6.42
N GLU A 231 -1.95 9.32 6.84
CA GLU A 231 -3.03 8.50 6.28
C GLU A 231 -3.89 7.98 7.42
N VAL A 232 -5.20 8.23 7.36
CA VAL A 232 -6.11 7.96 8.47
C VAL A 232 -7.45 7.44 7.97
N SER A 233 -8.03 6.50 8.72
CA SER A 233 -9.42 6.06 8.55
C SER A 233 -10.19 6.11 9.86
N ASP A 234 -11.52 6.00 9.79
CA ASP A 234 -12.42 5.78 10.94
C ASP A 234 -12.39 6.88 12.02
N LEU A 235 -11.99 8.10 11.68
CA LEU A 235 -11.94 9.21 12.64
C LEU A 235 -13.27 9.98 12.70
N THR A 236 -13.63 10.41 13.91
CA THR A 236 -14.65 11.43 14.19
C THR A 236 -14.03 12.81 14.45
N LYS A 237 -12.77 12.85 14.90
CA LYS A 237 -12.03 14.09 15.17
C LYS A 237 -10.56 13.95 14.80
N LEU A 238 -10.06 14.92 14.04
CA LEU A 238 -8.65 15.02 13.66
C LEU A 238 -8.12 16.43 13.93
N ASN A 239 -7.04 16.53 14.71
CA ASN A 239 -6.21 17.72 14.78
C ASN A 239 -4.80 17.39 14.26
N CYS A 240 -4.48 17.89 13.07
CA CYS A 240 -3.18 17.83 12.42
C CYS A 240 -2.59 19.23 12.14
N SER A 241 -3.07 20.26 12.85
CA SER A 241 -2.56 21.63 12.72
C SER A 241 -1.05 21.73 13.01
N ASN A 242 -0.38 22.74 12.46
CA ASN A 242 1.06 22.99 12.66
C ASN A 242 2.00 21.86 12.17
N THR A 243 1.52 20.96 11.31
CA THR A 243 2.33 19.92 10.68
C THR A 243 2.98 20.43 9.38
N SER A 244 3.68 19.55 8.66
CA SER A 244 4.33 19.83 7.37
C SER A 244 3.74 19.02 6.21
N ILE A 245 2.51 18.55 6.35
CA ILE A 245 1.82 17.71 5.36
C ILE A 245 1.55 18.54 4.09
N GLY A 246 1.81 17.95 2.92
CA GLY A 246 1.57 18.60 1.62
C GLY A 246 0.15 18.42 1.08
N MET A 247 -0.45 17.25 1.35
CA MET A 247 -1.77 16.84 0.89
C MET A 247 -2.48 16.09 2.01
N LEU A 248 -3.76 16.37 2.23
CA LEU A 248 -4.58 15.67 3.22
C LEU A 248 -5.84 15.14 2.57
N SER A 249 -6.04 13.82 2.64
CA SER A 249 -7.32 13.18 2.33
C SER A 249 -7.95 12.66 3.61
N THR A 250 -9.26 12.88 3.77
CA THR A 250 -10.06 12.29 4.84
C THR A 250 -11.19 11.41 4.29
N ASN A 251 -11.07 10.91 3.06
CA ASN A 251 -12.12 10.14 2.40
C ASN A 251 -12.42 8.80 3.08
N LEU A 252 -11.46 8.23 3.81
CA LEU A 252 -11.64 7.04 4.66
C LEU A 252 -12.19 7.36 6.06
N CYS A 253 -12.58 8.62 6.33
CA CYS A 253 -13.17 9.09 7.58
C CYS A 253 -14.57 9.71 7.34
N PRO A 254 -15.57 8.98 6.81
CA PRO A 254 -16.88 9.55 6.48
C PRO A 254 -17.66 10.09 7.69
N ASN A 255 -17.35 9.60 8.89
CA ASN A 255 -17.97 10.01 10.14
C ASN A 255 -17.23 11.17 10.85
N ILE A 256 -16.26 11.81 10.18
CA ILE A 256 -15.52 12.93 10.75
C ILE A 256 -16.45 14.12 11.01
N LYS A 257 -16.37 14.69 12.21
CA LYS A 257 -17.19 15.82 12.68
C LYS A 257 -16.35 17.07 12.89
N GLU A 258 -15.10 16.90 13.31
CA GLU A 258 -14.18 18.00 13.58
C GLU A 258 -12.83 17.75 12.89
N LEU A 259 -12.45 18.67 12.00
CA LEU A 259 -11.16 18.64 11.33
C LEU A 259 -10.45 19.98 11.54
N ASN A 260 -9.29 19.91 12.21
CA ASN A 260 -8.36 21.03 12.30
C ASN A 260 -7.05 20.66 11.58
N CYS A 261 -6.81 21.32 10.45
CA CYS A 261 -5.62 21.25 9.62
C CYS A 261 -5.03 22.65 9.36
N SER A 262 -5.18 23.57 10.32
CA SER A 262 -4.67 24.94 10.19
C SER A 262 -3.17 25.07 10.41
N ASN A 263 -2.60 26.17 9.94
CA ASN A 263 -1.17 26.50 10.06
C ASN A 263 -0.24 25.48 9.40
N ILE A 264 -0.70 24.78 8.35
CA ILE A 264 0.11 23.83 7.58
C ILE A 264 0.64 24.53 6.33
N LYS A 265 1.83 25.12 6.44
CA LYS A 265 2.44 25.94 5.36
C LYS A 265 2.66 25.19 4.04
N LYS A 266 2.73 23.86 4.05
CA LYS A 266 2.92 23.05 2.83
C LYS A 266 1.62 22.50 2.25
N LEU A 267 0.49 22.65 2.94
CA LEU A 267 -0.78 22.08 2.51
C LEU A 267 -1.32 22.86 1.31
N VAL A 268 -1.32 22.20 0.15
CA VAL A 268 -1.84 22.74 -1.12
C VAL A 268 -3.14 22.07 -1.55
N ASN A 269 -3.42 20.87 -1.03
CA ASN A 269 -4.61 20.10 -1.35
C ASN A 269 -5.23 19.52 -0.07
N LEU A 270 -6.53 19.75 0.10
CA LEU A 270 -7.37 19.18 1.14
C LEU A 270 -8.59 18.53 0.49
N ASP A 271 -8.74 17.23 0.67
CA ASP A 271 -9.89 16.47 0.19
C ASP A 271 -10.78 16.01 1.34
N VAL A 272 -11.97 16.61 1.40
CA VAL A 272 -13.04 16.32 2.35
C VAL A 272 -14.31 15.83 1.63
N SER A 273 -14.16 15.28 0.42
CA SER A 273 -15.28 14.91 -0.46
C SER A 273 -16.23 13.91 0.22
N ASN A 274 -15.72 12.94 0.98
CA ASN A 274 -16.56 11.95 1.67
C ASN A 274 -17.02 12.36 3.10
N CYS A 275 -16.85 13.63 3.50
CA CYS A 275 -17.04 14.05 4.90
C CYS A 275 -18.43 14.64 5.16
N SER A 276 -19.50 13.88 4.90
CA SER A 276 -20.88 14.37 5.03
C SER A 276 -21.30 14.75 6.45
N GLU A 277 -20.61 14.21 7.47
CA GLU A 277 -20.85 14.47 8.89
C GLU A 277 -20.05 15.67 9.46
N LEU A 278 -19.20 16.30 8.65
CA LEU A 278 -18.28 17.34 9.11
C LEU A 278 -19.05 18.58 9.57
N LYS A 279 -18.78 19.02 10.81
CA LYS A 279 -19.41 20.18 11.46
C LYS A 279 -18.45 21.36 11.59
N ILE A 280 -17.19 21.08 11.90
CA ILE A 280 -16.16 22.11 12.12
C ILE A 280 -14.97 21.81 11.23
N LEU A 281 -14.61 22.78 10.39
CA LEU A 281 -13.42 22.75 9.56
C LEU A 281 -12.56 24.00 9.82
N ASP A 282 -11.37 23.81 10.37
CA ASP A 282 -10.33 24.84 10.36
C ASP A 282 -9.20 24.39 9.43
N CYS A 283 -9.05 25.09 8.30
CA CYS A 283 -7.99 24.91 7.32
C CYS A 283 -7.26 26.24 7.05
N SER A 284 -7.35 27.18 8.01
CA SER A 284 -6.76 28.52 7.90
C SER A 284 -5.23 28.49 7.87
N ASN A 285 -4.62 29.56 7.37
CA ASN A 285 -3.16 29.75 7.40
C ASN A 285 -2.37 28.64 6.66
N SER A 286 -2.86 28.26 5.48
CA SER A 286 -2.27 27.23 4.62
C SER A 286 -2.06 27.75 3.19
N ASN A 287 -1.73 26.88 2.23
CA ASN A 287 -1.48 27.25 0.82
C ASN A 287 -2.52 26.66 -0.14
N LEU A 288 -3.74 26.42 0.32
CA LEU A 288 -4.82 25.86 -0.50
C LEU A 288 -5.15 26.81 -1.65
N THR A 289 -5.26 26.28 -2.88
CA THR A 289 -5.64 27.03 -4.09
C THR A 289 -7.11 26.86 -4.45
N GLY A 290 -7.74 25.79 -3.97
CA GLY A 290 -9.16 25.53 -4.10
C GLY A 290 -9.66 24.72 -2.91
N LEU A 291 -10.94 24.86 -2.58
CA LEU A 291 -11.60 24.09 -1.54
C LEU A 291 -13.00 23.69 -1.98
N ASP A 292 -13.28 22.40 -1.96
CA ASP A 292 -14.60 21.84 -2.25
C ASP A 292 -15.21 21.24 -0.98
N ILE A 293 -16.28 21.87 -0.50
CA ILE A 293 -17.07 21.41 0.66
C ILE A 293 -18.53 21.17 0.26
N THR A 294 -18.79 20.89 -1.02
CA THR A 294 -20.15 20.64 -1.55
C THR A 294 -20.81 19.43 -0.87
N ASN A 295 -20.03 18.45 -0.43
CA ASN A 295 -20.54 17.25 0.23
C ASN A 295 -20.57 17.37 1.77
N CYS A 296 -20.04 18.44 2.35
CA CYS A 296 -20.03 18.71 3.80
C CYS A 296 -21.37 19.32 4.26
N SER A 297 -22.48 18.62 4.06
CA SER A 297 -23.84 19.16 4.30
C SER A 297 -24.12 19.59 5.75
N LYS A 298 -23.43 18.99 6.74
CA LYS A 298 -23.58 19.29 8.17
C LYS A 298 -22.64 20.37 8.70
N LEU A 299 -21.87 21.04 7.83
CA LEU A 299 -20.88 22.04 8.27
C LEU A 299 -21.58 23.18 9.02
N GLU A 300 -21.04 23.61 10.15
CA GLU A 300 -21.58 24.67 11.02
C GLU A 300 -20.59 25.83 11.12
N LEU A 301 -19.30 25.50 11.16
CA LEU A 301 -18.19 26.45 11.25
C LEU A 301 -17.10 26.09 10.24
N ILE A 302 -16.65 27.09 9.50
CA ILE A 302 -15.47 26.99 8.65
C ILE A 302 -14.57 28.21 8.82
N ASP A 303 -13.28 27.94 9.00
CA ASP A 303 -12.22 28.92 8.81
C ASP A 303 -11.28 28.43 7.71
N CYS A 304 -11.32 29.11 6.57
CA CYS A 304 -10.39 28.90 5.46
C CYS A 304 -9.64 30.20 5.12
N SER A 305 -9.59 31.15 6.06
CA SER A 305 -8.85 32.40 5.91
C SER A 305 -7.34 32.17 5.74
N ASN A 306 -6.64 33.17 5.20
CA ASN A 306 -5.19 33.11 4.98
C ASN A 306 -4.74 31.89 4.15
N ASN A 307 -5.44 31.66 3.04
CA ASN A 307 -5.09 30.71 1.98
C ASN A 307 -4.91 31.43 0.63
N LYS A 308 -4.61 30.68 -0.44
CA LYS A 308 -4.51 31.18 -1.82
C LYS A 308 -5.72 30.75 -2.66
N LEU A 309 -6.88 30.67 -2.03
CA LEU A 309 -8.10 30.14 -2.67
C LEU A 309 -8.49 31.02 -3.86
N THR A 310 -8.60 30.37 -5.03
CA THR A 310 -9.15 30.94 -6.26
C THR A 310 -10.54 30.36 -6.57
N SER A 311 -10.90 29.24 -5.93
CA SER A 311 -12.19 28.58 -6.06
C SER A 311 -12.65 28.04 -4.70
N LEU A 312 -13.93 28.27 -4.37
CA LEU A 312 -14.59 27.71 -3.19
C LEU A 312 -15.96 27.17 -3.61
N TYR A 313 -16.18 25.87 -3.45
CA TYR A 313 -17.45 25.22 -3.75
C TYR A 313 -18.20 24.87 -2.47
N ILE A 314 -19.45 25.32 -2.36
CA ILE A 314 -20.27 25.13 -1.15
C ILE A 314 -21.65 24.56 -1.48
N SER A 315 -22.24 23.85 -0.51
CA SER A 315 -23.54 23.21 -0.64
C SER A 315 -24.73 24.11 -0.31
N THR A 316 -24.54 25.17 0.48
CA THR A 316 -25.62 26.03 0.99
C THR A 316 -25.15 27.47 1.17
N GLU A 317 -26.02 28.44 0.89
CA GLU A 317 -25.70 29.88 0.89
C GLU A 317 -25.61 30.52 2.30
N SER A 318 -25.69 29.75 3.39
CA SER A 318 -25.74 30.38 4.73
C SER A 318 -25.21 29.48 5.85
N LYS A 319 -24.05 29.86 6.40
CA LYS A 319 -23.53 29.59 7.75
C LYS A 319 -22.33 30.51 8.02
N LYS A 320 -21.90 30.61 9.29
CA LYS A 320 -20.78 31.47 9.76
C LYS A 320 -19.46 31.03 9.13
N PHE A 321 -19.19 31.53 7.93
CA PHE A 321 -18.02 31.16 7.15
C PHE A 321 -16.99 32.28 7.17
N LYS A 322 -15.73 31.95 7.45
CA LYS A 322 -14.58 32.84 7.26
C LYS A 322 -13.80 32.36 6.05
N TYR A 323 -13.77 33.17 4.99
CA TYR A 323 -13.01 32.95 3.77
C TYR A 323 -12.31 34.25 3.33
N PRO A 324 -11.31 34.18 2.44
CA PRO A 324 -10.61 35.38 1.96
C PRO A 324 -11.55 36.45 1.38
N PRO A 325 -11.31 37.75 1.63
CA PRO A 325 -12.13 38.83 1.06
C PRO A 325 -12.13 38.81 -0.47
N GLY A 326 -13.30 39.01 -1.09
CA GLY A 326 -13.45 39.05 -2.56
C GLY A 326 -13.56 37.68 -3.24
N LEU A 327 -13.51 36.58 -2.50
CA LEU A 327 -13.81 35.25 -3.01
C LEU A 327 -15.33 35.00 -2.93
N GLU A 328 -15.97 34.80 -4.08
CA GLU A 328 -17.37 34.41 -4.14
C GLU A 328 -17.50 32.88 -4.15
N PRO A 329 -18.18 32.27 -3.16
CA PRO A 329 -18.49 30.85 -3.20
C PRO A 329 -19.39 30.52 -4.40
N THR A 330 -19.17 29.37 -5.03
CA THR A 330 -19.97 28.92 -6.18
C THR A 330 -20.52 27.52 -5.98
N GLN A 331 -21.57 27.16 -6.72
CA GLN A 331 -22.06 25.78 -6.76
C GLN A 331 -21.23 24.98 -7.76
N LYS A 332 -20.92 23.73 -7.38
CA LYS A 332 -20.19 22.82 -8.24
C LYS A 332 -21.08 22.28 -9.36
N LYS A 333 -20.56 22.26 -10.59
CA LYS A 333 -21.26 21.67 -11.73
C LYS A 333 -21.17 20.14 -11.68
N PRO A 334 -22.13 19.41 -12.29
CA PRO A 334 -22.03 17.98 -12.45
C PRO A 334 -20.79 17.59 -13.26
N THR A 335 -19.96 16.72 -12.70
CA THR A 335 -18.65 16.34 -13.28
C THR A 335 -18.59 14.84 -13.52
N LYS A 336 -18.12 14.41 -14.69
CA LYS A 336 -17.94 12.98 -15.01
C LYS A 336 -16.69 12.43 -14.33
N ASN A 337 -16.86 11.49 -13.41
CA ASN A 337 -15.80 10.96 -12.57
C ASN A 337 -15.13 9.73 -13.22
N LEU A 338 -13.86 9.86 -13.56
CA LEU A 338 -13.03 8.83 -14.18
C LEU A 338 -12.03 8.30 -13.15
N ILE A 339 -11.95 6.98 -12.98
CA ILE A 339 -10.89 6.36 -12.18
C ILE A 339 -9.91 5.68 -13.12
N ILE A 340 -8.61 5.90 -12.92
CA ILE A 340 -7.57 5.17 -13.64
C ILE A 340 -6.93 4.14 -12.72
N VAL A 341 -7.02 2.87 -13.10
CA VAL A 341 -6.46 1.73 -12.37
C VAL A 341 -5.57 0.88 -13.28
N GLY A 342 -4.77 0.01 -12.69
CA GLY A 342 -3.84 -0.85 -13.42
C GLY A 342 -2.51 -1.04 -12.69
N ARG A 343 -1.61 -1.82 -13.28
CA ARG A 343 -0.32 -2.15 -12.67
C ARG A 343 0.57 -0.91 -12.49
N THR A 344 1.48 -0.95 -11.51
CA THR A 344 2.58 0.02 -11.39
C THR A 344 3.44 0.02 -12.66
N GLY A 345 3.78 1.21 -13.16
CA GLY A 345 4.51 1.38 -14.43
C GLY A 345 3.65 1.26 -15.69
N GLY A 346 2.35 0.98 -15.58
CA GLY A 346 1.44 0.84 -16.74
C GLY A 346 1.09 2.13 -17.49
N GLY A 347 1.62 3.28 -17.07
CA GLY A 347 1.33 4.58 -17.72
C GLY A 347 0.05 5.27 -17.27
N LYS A 348 -0.47 4.97 -16.06
CA LYS A 348 -1.67 5.60 -15.49
C LYS A 348 -1.55 7.11 -15.35
N SER A 349 -0.53 7.59 -14.64
CA SER A 349 -0.26 9.02 -14.45
C SER A 349 0.02 9.73 -15.78
N THR A 350 0.69 9.06 -16.73
CA THR A 350 0.84 9.56 -18.09
C THR A 350 -0.50 9.71 -18.81
N LEU A 351 -1.39 8.73 -18.69
CA LEU A 351 -2.74 8.82 -19.25
C LEU A 351 -3.53 9.94 -18.57
N SER A 352 -3.41 10.14 -17.25
CA SER A 352 -4.02 11.26 -16.52
C SER A 352 -3.54 12.61 -17.05
N ASN A 353 -2.23 12.78 -17.27
CA ASN A 353 -1.67 13.98 -17.90
C ASN A 353 -2.18 14.18 -19.33
N VAL A 354 -2.29 13.11 -20.13
CA VAL A 354 -2.85 13.16 -21.49
C VAL A 354 -4.33 13.56 -21.48
N LEU A 355 -5.14 13.02 -20.56
CA LEU A 355 -6.57 13.33 -20.41
C LEU A 355 -6.81 14.74 -19.87
N THR A 356 -5.96 15.24 -18.99
CA THR A 356 -6.10 16.60 -18.41
C THR A 356 -5.43 17.67 -19.26
N GLY A 357 -4.41 17.32 -20.03
CA GLY A 357 -3.68 18.24 -20.91
C GLY A 357 -2.64 19.02 -20.11
N SER A 358 -2.05 18.36 -19.11
CA SER A 358 -1.20 18.98 -18.11
C SER A 358 -0.02 18.08 -17.74
N LYS A 359 0.80 18.52 -16.77
CA LYS A 359 1.95 17.77 -16.22
C LYS A 359 1.84 17.64 -14.70
N ASP A 360 0.62 17.66 -14.18
CA ASP A 360 0.34 17.75 -12.74
C ASP A 360 0.51 16.39 -12.05
N PHE A 361 0.34 15.30 -12.79
CA PHE A 361 0.60 13.95 -12.30
C PHE A 361 2.07 13.62 -12.52
N GLU A 362 2.79 13.27 -11.45
CA GLU A 362 4.22 13.01 -11.54
C GLU A 362 4.51 11.76 -12.40
N GLU A 363 5.24 11.94 -13.50
CA GLU A 363 5.66 10.86 -14.40
C GLU A 363 7.12 10.50 -14.09
N SER A 364 7.41 9.21 -13.85
CA SER A 364 8.79 8.71 -13.78
C SER A 364 9.02 7.56 -14.76
N GLY A 365 10.23 7.55 -15.35
CA GLY A 365 10.75 6.39 -16.08
C GLY A 365 11.47 5.38 -15.18
N THR A 366 11.45 5.59 -13.86
CA THR A 366 12.15 4.74 -12.88
C THR A 366 11.30 3.53 -12.50
N SER A 367 11.93 2.45 -12.04
CA SER A 367 11.23 1.21 -11.65
C SER A 367 10.37 1.31 -10.38
N PHE A 368 10.23 2.50 -9.79
CA PHE A 368 9.55 2.72 -8.52
C PHE A 368 8.33 3.63 -8.71
N SER A 369 7.22 3.31 -8.04
CA SER A 369 6.04 4.18 -8.05
C SER A 369 6.35 5.49 -7.35
N VAL A 370 6.01 6.61 -7.99
CA VAL A 370 6.12 7.94 -7.39
C VAL A 370 4.80 8.38 -6.76
N THR A 371 3.67 7.92 -7.32
CA THR A 371 2.33 8.16 -6.78
C THR A 371 2.11 7.33 -5.50
N LYS A 372 2.16 7.99 -4.35
CA LYS A 372 1.89 7.40 -3.02
C LYS A 372 0.49 7.67 -2.50
N ILE A 373 -0.17 8.71 -3.00
CA ILE A 373 -1.54 9.13 -2.64
C ILE A 373 -2.28 9.37 -3.96
N SER A 374 -3.57 9.01 -4.03
CA SER A 374 -4.37 9.28 -5.22
C SER A 374 -4.44 10.77 -5.50
N GLN A 375 -4.31 11.14 -6.77
CA GLN A 375 -4.38 12.54 -7.21
C GLN A 375 -5.65 12.75 -8.03
N LYS A 376 -6.30 13.89 -7.80
CA LYS A 376 -7.57 14.26 -8.42
C LYS A 376 -7.40 15.54 -9.21
N LYS A 377 -7.89 15.57 -10.46
CA LYS A 377 -7.86 16.79 -11.28
C LYS A 377 -9.09 16.91 -12.18
N GLU A 378 -9.69 18.09 -12.16
CA GLU A 378 -10.80 18.45 -13.03
C GLU A 378 -10.31 19.07 -14.34
N PHE A 379 -11.02 18.82 -15.43
CA PHE A 379 -10.75 19.39 -16.75
C PHE A 379 -12.01 19.40 -17.64
N PRO A 380 -12.17 20.42 -18.52
CA PRO A 380 -13.30 20.48 -19.44
C PRO A 380 -13.02 19.75 -20.77
N TRP A 381 -14.07 19.19 -21.38
CA TRP A 381 -14.06 18.70 -22.75
C TRP A 381 -15.45 18.78 -23.39
N LYS A 382 -15.55 19.42 -24.56
CA LYS A 382 -16.82 19.61 -25.32
C LYS A 382 -18.01 20.09 -24.46
N GLY A 383 -17.74 21.02 -23.55
CA GLY A 383 -18.77 21.61 -22.66
C GLY A 383 -19.21 20.71 -21.50
N LYS A 384 -18.58 19.54 -21.30
CA LYS A 384 -18.72 18.69 -20.12
C LYS A 384 -17.49 18.82 -19.24
N ASP A 385 -17.68 18.81 -17.93
CA ASP A 385 -16.59 18.75 -16.96
C ASP A 385 -16.29 17.28 -16.62
N TYR A 386 -15.01 16.94 -16.59
CA TYR A 386 -14.50 15.63 -16.20
C TYR A 386 -13.59 15.79 -14.99
N ASN A 387 -13.54 14.75 -14.18
CA ASN A 387 -12.64 14.64 -13.05
C ASN A 387 -11.90 13.31 -13.16
N VAL A 388 -10.59 13.34 -13.18
CA VAL A 388 -9.76 12.12 -13.20
C VAL A 388 -9.15 11.88 -11.83
N VAL A 389 -9.29 10.66 -11.34
CA VAL A 389 -8.62 10.16 -10.15
C VAL A 389 -7.55 9.16 -10.58
N ASP A 390 -6.28 9.56 -10.45
CA ASP A 390 -5.13 8.68 -10.65
C ASP A 390 -4.88 7.90 -9.35
N THR A 391 -4.94 6.58 -9.42
CA THR A 391 -4.73 5.73 -8.24
C THR A 391 -3.31 5.19 -8.20
N ILE A 392 -2.91 4.72 -7.02
CA ILE A 392 -1.71 3.90 -6.90
C ILE A 392 -1.83 2.63 -7.78
N GLY A 393 -0.70 2.16 -8.31
CA GLY A 393 -0.66 0.93 -9.09
C GLY A 393 -0.66 -0.33 -8.22
N VAL A 394 -1.27 -1.40 -8.74
CA VAL A 394 -1.14 -2.74 -8.15
C VAL A 394 0.22 -3.33 -8.54
N GLY A 395 0.84 -4.09 -7.63
CA GLY A 395 2.16 -4.68 -7.82
C GLY A 395 3.34 -3.80 -7.38
N ASP A 396 3.10 -2.74 -6.61
CA ASP A 396 4.17 -2.02 -5.91
C ASP A 396 4.78 -2.90 -4.80
N THR A 397 6.05 -3.23 -4.94
CA THR A 397 6.77 -4.12 -4.01
C THR A 397 6.99 -3.54 -2.61
N GLN A 398 6.69 -2.25 -2.38
CA GLN A 398 6.94 -1.58 -1.10
C GLN A 398 5.74 -1.58 -0.15
N LEU A 399 4.53 -1.88 -0.62
CA LEU A 399 3.30 -1.83 0.16
C LEU A 399 2.63 -3.21 0.26
N SER A 400 1.91 -3.44 1.36
CA SER A 400 1.04 -4.62 1.48
C SER A 400 -0.16 -4.52 0.53
N THR A 401 -0.72 -5.65 0.10
CA THR A 401 -1.95 -5.70 -0.71
C THR A 401 -3.08 -4.91 -0.07
N LYS A 402 -3.22 -5.01 1.26
CA LYS A 402 -4.21 -4.25 2.04
C LYS A 402 -3.99 -2.74 1.90
N ASN A 403 -2.78 -2.24 2.12
CA ASN A 403 -2.49 -0.80 2.01
C ASN A 403 -2.72 -0.27 0.59
N VAL A 404 -2.37 -1.04 -0.45
CA VAL A 404 -2.69 -0.69 -1.85
C VAL A 404 -4.20 -0.57 -2.04
N LEU A 405 -4.97 -1.52 -1.52
CA LEU A 405 -6.43 -1.50 -1.60
C LEU A 405 -7.04 -0.27 -0.92
N TYR A 406 -6.64 0.04 0.33
CA TYR A 406 -7.15 1.25 1.02
C TYR A 406 -6.80 2.54 0.29
N LYS A 407 -5.62 2.63 -0.34
CA LYS A 407 -5.26 3.79 -1.17
C LYS A 407 -6.12 3.92 -2.43
N ILE A 408 -6.49 2.81 -3.06
CA ILE A 408 -7.43 2.85 -4.18
C ILE A 408 -8.84 3.24 -3.69
N LEU A 409 -9.27 2.70 -2.54
CA LEU A 409 -10.55 3.07 -1.92
C LEU A 409 -10.59 4.55 -1.54
N ASP A 410 -9.50 5.13 -1.03
CA ASP A 410 -9.40 6.56 -0.74
C ASP A 410 -9.69 7.41 -2.00
N GLY A 411 -9.11 7.02 -3.13
CA GLY A 411 -9.40 7.62 -4.43
C GLY A 411 -10.85 7.42 -4.89
N ILE A 412 -11.44 6.24 -4.67
CA ILE A 412 -12.86 5.99 -5.02
C ILE A 412 -13.80 6.83 -4.15
N PHE A 413 -13.52 6.96 -2.85
CA PHE A 413 -14.34 7.77 -1.95
C PHE A 413 -14.11 9.27 -2.12
N SER A 414 -13.10 9.71 -2.89
CA SER A 414 -12.94 11.12 -3.31
C SER A 414 -14.02 11.60 -4.30
N ILE A 415 -14.89 10.71 -4.79
CA ILE A 415 -15.95 10.98 -5.77
C ILE A 415 -17.31 10.42 -5.30
N PRO A 416 -17.88 10.96 -4.20
CA PRO A 416 -19.08 10.42 -3.56
C PRO A 416 -20.33 10.43 -4.45
N GLU A 417 -20.35 11.22 -5.53
CA GLU A 417 -21.43 11.24 -6.53
C GLU A 417 -21.55 9.89 -7.27
N GLY A 418 -20.42 9.18 -7.36
CA GLY A 418 -20.25 7.87 -7.98
C GLY A 418 -19.28 7.90 -9.17
N ILE A 419 -19.11 6.74 -9.79
CA ILE A 419 -18.13 6.51 -10.86
C ILE A 419 -18.83 6.65 -12.20
N SER A 420 -18.32 7.51 -13.09
CA SER A 420 -18.80 7.57 -14.48
C SER A 420 -18.11 6.56 -15.37
N HIS A 421 -16.83 6.29 -15.14
CA HIS A 421 -16.07 5.31 -15.93
C HIS A 421 -14.77 4.89 -15.23
N ILE A 422 -14.31 3.67 -15.51
CA ILE A 422 -13.04 3.13 -15.03
C ILE A 422 -12.15 2.81 -16.23
N LEU A 423 -10.91 3.30 -16.20
CA LEU A 423 -9.89 3.05 -17.20
C LEU A 423 -8.85 2.10 -16.64
N PHE A 424 -8.91 0.83 -17.06
CA PHE A 424 -7.90 -0.17 -16.70
C PHE A 424 -6.75 -0.12 -17.70
N VAL A 425 -5.62 0.45 -17.30
CA VAL A 425 -4.48 0.71 -18.20
C VAL A 425 -3.53 -0.47 -18.24
N ILE A 426 -3.26 -0.97 -19.45
CA ILE A 426 -2.27 -2.02 -19.72
C ILE A 426 -1.10 -1.48 -20.55
N ASP A 427 0.08 -2.04 -20.31
CA ASP A 427 1.32 -1.66 -20.99
C ASP A 427 1.62 -2.58 -22.18
N GLY A 428 1.30 -2.13 -23.40
CA GLY A 428 1.58 -2.91 -24.60
C GLY A 428 0.63 -4.11 -24.75
N ARG A 429 1.15 -5.34 -24.78
CA ARG A 429 0.33 -6.55 -24.97
C ARG A 429 -0.47 -6.89 -23.73
N PHE A 430 -1.68 -7.43 -23.90
CA PHE A 430 -2.42 -8.02 -22.79
C PHE A 430 -1.78 -9.37 -22.43
N THR A 431 -0.92 -9.38 -21.42
CA THR A 431 -0.20 -10.58 -20.96
C THR A 431 -0.95 -11.30 -19.84
N ALA A 432 -0.48 -12.50 -19.47
CA ALA A 432 -0.97 -13.21 -18.28
C ALA A 432 -0.77 -12.38 -17.00
N ASP A 433 0.31 -11.60 -16.90
CA ASP A 433 0.56 -10.72 -15.76
C ASP A 433 -0.46 -9.57 -15.69
N GLU A 434 -0.80 -8.96 -16.83
CA GLU A 434 -1.87 -7.95 -16.88
C GLU A 434 -3.23 -8.57 -16.51
N ALA A 435 -3.50 -9.81 -16.95
CA ALA A 435 -4.73 -10.53 -16.59
C ALA A 435 -4.79 -10.84 -15.10
N LYS A 436 -3.66 -11.22 -14.51
CA LYS A 436 -3.52 -11.41 -13.06
C LYS A 436 -3.80 -10.11 -12.31
N ASN A 437 -3.22 -8.99 -12.73
CA ASN A 437 -3.47 -7.68 -12.10
C ASN A 437 -4.94 -7.26 -12.23
N PHE A 438 -5.56 -7.51 -13.39
CA PHE A 438 -6.99 -7.29 -13.57
C PHE A 438 -7.80 -8.10 -12.56
N ASN A 439 -7.53 -9.39 -12.42
CA ASN A 439 -8.25 -10.26 -11.49
C ASN A 439 -8.02 -9.88 -10.02
N LEU A 440 -6.84 -9.38 -9.65
CA LEU A 440 -6.60 -8.82 -8.32
C LEU A 440 -7.49 -7.60 -8.07
N ILE A 441 -7.56 -6.65 -9.02
CA ILE A 441 -8.44 -5.48 -8.93
C ILE A 441 -9.92 -5.91 -8.94
N LYS A 442 -10.26 -6.91 -9.74
CA LYS A 442 -11.63 -7.44 -9.82
C LYS A 442 -12.07 -8.01 -8.47
N GLY A 443 -11.31 -8.96 -7.90
CA GLY A 443 -11.62 -9.58 -6.62
C GLY A 443 -11.60 -8.62 -5.43
N SER A 444 -10.72 -7.62 -5.47
CA SER A 444 -10.54 -6.68 -4.35
C SER A 444 -11.39 -5.40 -4.43
N ILE A 445 -11.74 -4.91 -5.62
CA ILE A 445 -12.46 -3.64 -5.78
C ILE A 445 -13.79 -3.89 -6.48
N PHE A 446 -13.78 -4.57 -7.63
CA PHE A 446 -15.00 -4.68 -8.43
C PHE A 446 -16.05 -5.57 -7.77
N ASP A 447 -15.64 -6.70 -7.21
CA ASP A 447 -16.52 -7.60 -6.48
C ASP A 447 -16.98 -6.98 -5.15
N ILE A 448 -16.13 -6.18 -4.51
CA ILE A 448 -16.51 -5.41 -3.31
C ILE A 448 -17.63 -4.41 -3.62
N PHE A 449 -17.58 -3.71 -4.75
CA PHE A 449 -18.65 -2.77 -5.09
C PHE A 449 -19.87 -3.46 -5.69
N ASN A 450 -19.71 -4.11 -6.84
CA ASN A 450 -20.68 -4.95 -7.53
C ASN A 450 -20.07 -5.41 -8.86
N ILE A 451 -20.24 -6.66 -9.29
CA ILE A 451 -19.77 -7.13 -10.61
C ILE A 451 -20.25 -6.27 -11.78
N LYS A 452 -21.43 -5.61 -11.67
CA LYS A 452 -21.95 -4.66 -12.68
C LYS A 452 -21.05 -3.44 -12.90
N ILE A 453 -20.08 -3.17 -12.02
CA ILE A 453 -19.08 -2.13 -12.23
C ILE A 453 -18.22 -2.40 -13.48
N LEU A 454 -18.13 -3.65 -13.94
CA LEU A 454 -17.41 -4.02 -15.15
C LEU A 454 -18.02 -3.40 -16.42
N ASP A 455 -19.33 -3.10 -16.43
CA ASP A 455 -20.01 -2.36 -17.51
C ASP A 455 -19.50 -0.91 -17.65
N TYR A 456 -18.80 -0.42 -16.63
CA TYR A 456 -18.14 0.88 -16.55
C TYR A 456 -16.62 0.79 -16.78
N VAL A 457 -16.06 -0.42 -16.94
CA VAL A 457 -14.63 -0.61 -17.14
C VAL A 457 -14.29 -0.63 -18.63
N THR A 458 -13.28 0.13 -19.02
CA THR A 458 -12.65 0.05 -20.35
C THR A 458 -11.18 -0.25 -20.20
N ILE A 459 -10.72 -1.24 -20.96
CA ILE A 459 -9.30 -1.57 -21.03
C ILE A 459 -8.63 -0.56 -21.95
N VAL A 460 -7.67 0.19 -21.43
CA VAL A 460 -6.88 1.15 -22.20
C VAL A 460 -5.54 0.52 -22.52
N ARG A 461 -5.38 0.13 -23.79
CA ARG A 461 -4.16 -0.47 -24.29
C ARG A 461 -3.20 0.62 -24.76
N THR A 462 -2.10 0.78 -24.04
CA THR A 462 -1.02 1.72 -24.39
C THR A 462 0.06 1.06 -25.25
N LYS A 463 0.97 1.84 -25.84
CA LYS A 463 2.11 1.36 -26.66
C LYS A 463 1.71 0.44 -27.82
N PHE A 464 0.53 0.67 -28.40
CA PHE A 464 0.12 -0.03 -29.62
C PHE A 464 0.50 0.82 -30.84
N SER A 465 1.54 0.43 -31.56
CA SER A 465 2.10 1.22 -32.68
C SER A 465 1.08 1.61 -33.74
N ASN A 466 0.07 0.78 -33.96
CA ASN A 466 -0.99 0.99 -34.95
C ASN A 466 -2.26 1.65 -34.36
N PHE A 467 -2.20 2.29 -33.19
CA PHE A 467 -3.39 2.87 -32.52
C PHE A 467 -4.15 3.90 -33.36
N LYS A 468 -3.50 4.47 -34.38
CA LYS A 468 -4.10 5.43 -35.33
C LYS A 468 -4.94 4.75 -36.42
N ASN A 469 -4.82 3.43 -36.60
CA ASN A 469 -5.48 2.65 -37.64
C ASN A 469 -6.61 1.82 -37.02
N VAL A 470 -7.85 2.21 -37.32
CA VAL A 470 -9.06 1.58 -36.76
C VAL A 470 -9.16 0.10 -37.12
N ASP A 471 -8.81 -0.28 -38.35
CA ASP A 471 -8.87 -1.68 -38.80
C ASP A 471 -7.88 -2.57 -38.03
N LYS A 472 -6.67 -2.04 -37.76
CA LYS A 472 -5.68 -2.75 -36.93
C LYS A 472 -6.12 -2.86 -35.48
N CYS A 473 -6.76 -1.84 -34.93
CA CYS A 473 -7.35 -1.89 -33.60
C CYS A 473 -8.47 -2.94 -33.53
N ASN A 474 -9.39 -2.95 -34.51
CA ASN A 474 -10.49 -3.91 -34.56
C ASN A 474 -10.00 -5.36 -34.71
N ALA A 475 -9.01 -5.60 -35.58
CA ALA A 475 -8.40 -6.92 -35.73
C ALA A 475 -7.77 -7.41 -34.42
N ASP A 476 -7.16 -6.52 -33.65
CA ASP A 476 -6.62 -6.87 -32.34
C ASP A 476 -7.73 -7.11 -31.29
N LYS A 477 -8.81 -6.33 -31.30
CA LYS A 477 -9.99 -6.60 -30.46
C LYS A 477 -10.54 -8.01 -30.71
N GLU A 478 -10.70 -8.40 -31.97
CA GLU A 478 -11.16 -9.75 -32.33
C GLU A 478 -10.22 -10.84 -31.82
N GLN A 479 -8.90 -10.62 -31.90
CA GLN A 479 -7.92 -11.55 -31.33
C GLN A 479 -8.01 -11.63 -29.81
N LEU A 480 -8.26 -10.52 -29.12
CA LEU A 480 -8.45 -10.51 -27.67
C LEU A 480 -9.75 -11.22 -27.25
N HIS A 481 -10.83 -11.12 -28.03
CA HIS A 481 -12.09 -11.81 -27.78
C HIS A 481 -12.05 -13.32 -28.04
N ASN A 482 -11.14 -13.77 -28.92
CA ASN A 482 -11.02 -15.16 -29.37
C ASN A 482 -9.70 -15.83 -28.96
N GLY A 483 -8.90 -15.15 -28.15
CA GLY A 483 -7.56 -15.61 -27.72
C GLY A 483 -7.61 -16.57 -26.54
N ASN A 484 -6.65 -16.46 -25.62
CA ASN A 484 -6.61 -17.23 -24.37
C ASN A 484 -7.92 -17.04 -23.57
N ASP A 485 -8.50 -18.13 -23.08
CA ASP A 485 -9.78 -18.15 -22.37
C ASP A 485 -9.87 -17.09 -21.25
N ILE A 486 -8.81 -16.90 -20.47
CA ILE A 486 -8.78 -15.93 -19.35
C ILE A 486 -8.87 -14.50 -19.87
N ILE A 487 -8.09 -14.16 -20.90
CA ILE A 487 -8.06 -12.81 -21.47
C ILE A 487 -9.40 -12.53 -22.18
N ALA A 488 -9.91 -13.50 -22.92
CA ALA A 488 -11.18 -13.39 -23.60
C ALA A 488 -12.33 -13.16 -22.61
N GLU A 489 -12.35 -13.87 -21.48
CA GLU A 489 -13.34 -13.67 -20.41
C GLU A 489 -13.26 -12.24 -19.84
N ILE A 490 -12.06 -11.75 -19.52
CA ILE A 490 -11.86 -10.40 -19.00
C ILE A 490 -12.37 -9.35 -19.99
N VAL A 491 -11.96 -9.46 -21.25
CA VAL A 491 -12.33 -8.48 -22.30
C VAL A 491 -13.83 -8.49 -22.55
N LYS A 492 -14.47 -9.67 -22.56
CA LYS A 492 -15.94 -9.80 -22.69
C LYS A 492 -16.71 -9.27 -21.49
N SER A 493 -16.09 -9.26 -20.30
CA SER A 493 -16.71 -8.72 -19.09
C SER A 493 -16.64 -7.19 -19.03
N CYS A 494 -15.69 -6.57 -19.73
CA CYS A 494 -15.52 -5.12 -19.77
C CYS A 494 -16.35 -4.48 -20.89
N ARG A 495 -16.60 -3.17 -20.77
CA ARG A 495 -17.38 -2.41 -21.77
C ARG A 495 -16.74 -2.38 -23.16
N ASP A 496 -15.44 -2.11 -23.22
CA ASP A 496 -14.68 -1.99 -24.48
C ASP A 496 -13.17 -2.03 -24.23
N VAL A 497 -12.41 -2.10 -25.32
CA VAL A 497 -10.96 -1.88 -25.39
C VAL A 497 -10.68 -0.62 -26.22
N VAL A 498 -9.87 0.31 -25.71
CA VAL A 498 -9.45 1.52 -26.43
C VAL A 498 -7.94 1.56 -26.55
N TYR A 499 -7.46 2.00 -27.72
CA TYR A 499 -6.05 1.97 -28.08
C TYR A 499 -5.49 3.38 -28.13
N VAL A 500 -4.38 3.58 -27.42
CA VAL A 500 -3.66 4.85 -27.39
C VAL A 500 -2.16 4.61 -27.37
N ASP A 501 -1.40 5.68 -27.64
CA ASP A 501 0.02 5.70 -27.36
C ASP A 501 0.40 6.99 -26.64
N ASN A 502 1.16 6.84 -25.56
CA ASN A 502 1.48 7.93 -24.64
C ASN A 502 3.00 7.99 -24.41
N PRO A 503 3.80 8.26 -25.46
CA PRO A 503 5.26 8.26 -25.37
C PRO A 503 5.77 9.37 -24.43
N PRO A 504 6.99 9.25 -23.87
CA PRO A 504 7.54 10.24 -22.95
C PRO A 504 7.78 11.61 -23.62
N VAL A 505 7.44 12.70 -22.93
CA VAL A 505 7.71 14.08 -23.39
C VAL A 505 8.73 14.82 -22.52
N ASN A 506 9.04 14.28 -21.34
CA ASN A 506 10.08 14.81 -20.45
C ASN A 506 11.38 14.03 -20.70
N ILE A 507 11.96 14.19 -21.89
CA ILE A 507 13.23 13.58 -22.29
C ILE A 507 14.35 14.56 -21.94
N GLU A 508 15.41 14.09 -21.29
CA GLU A 508 16.62 14.90 -21.09
C GLU A 508 17.26 15.15 -22.45
N ILE A 509 17.35 16.43 -22.84
CA ILE A 509 17.91 16.84 -24.12
C ILE A 509 19.43 16.75 -24.01
N VAL A 510 20.02 15.78 -24.70
CA VAL A 510 21.48 15.60 -24.80
C VAL A 510 21.92 15.95 -26.23
N ASP A 511 21.10 15.63 -27.23
CA ASP A 511 21.24 16.06 -28.62
C ASP A 511 20.11 17.04 -28.98
N ASN A 512 20.44 18.33 -29.10
CA ASN A 512 19.45 19.41 -29.13
C ASN A 512 18.45 19.32 -30.29
N ASP A 513 18.83 18.77 -31.44
CA ASP A 513 17.96 18.76 -32.62
C ASP A 513 17.08 17.49 -32.69
N GLU A 514 17.67 16.31 -32.48
CA GLU A 514 16.94 15.03 -32.52
C GLU A 514 15.98 14.85 -31.33
N ASP A 515 16.43 15.19 -30.11
CA ASP A 515 15.60 15.05 -28.90
C ASP A 515 14.43 16.03 -28.93
N MET A 516 14.64 17.26 -29.40
CA MET A 516 13.57 18.25 -29.52
C MET A 516 12.53 17.85 -30.57
N GLN A 517 12.97 17.26 -31.69
CA GLN A 517 12.06 16.73 -32.71
C GLN A 517 11.27 15.53 -32.19
N THR A 518 11.91 14.67 -31.38
CA THR A 518 11.27 13.55 -30.70
C THR A 518 10.19 14.01 -29.73
N VAL A 519 10.48 15.00 -28.87
CA VAL A 519 9.51 15.57 -27.92
C VAL A 519 8.30 16.16 -28.67
N LYS A 520 8.51 16.96 -29.72
CA LYS A 520 7.43 17.53 -30.55
C LYS A 520 6.57 16.44 -31.20
N THR A 521 7.19 15.35 -31.64
CA THR A 521 6.47 14.21 -32.24
C THR A 521 5.64 13.49 -31.18
N ASN A 522 6.20 13.29 -29.98
CA ASN A 522 5.54 12.66 -28.85
C ASN A 522 4.36 13.48 -28.32
N GLU A 523 4.48 14.81 -28.30
CA GLU A 523 3.36 15.72 -27.96
C GLU A 523 2.19 15.56 -28.94
N LYS A 524 2.44 15.54 -30.26
CA LYS A 524 1.40 15.30 -31.27
C LYS A 524 0.75 13.92 -31.14
N ILE A 525 1.53 12.90 -30.75
CA ILE A 525 1.01 11.55 -30.47
C ILE A 525 0.08 11.61 -29.25
N ARG A 526 0.51 12.24 -28.14
CA ARG A 526 -0.31 12.43 -26.92
C ARG A 526 -1.59 13.22 -27.21
N GLU A 527 -1.55 14.28 -28.01
CA GLU A 527 -2.74 15.04 -28.43
C GLU A 527 -3.75 14.18 -29.18
N ARG A 528 -3.28 13.31 -30.07
CA ARG A 528 -4.15 12.38 -30.80
C ARG A 528 -4.75 11.33 -29.88
N SER A 529 -3.97 10.79 -28.96
CA SER A 529 -4.44 9.87 -27.91
C SER A 529 -5.50 10.53 -27.01
N ARG A 530 -5.28 11.78 -26.60
CA ARG A 530 -6.25 12.60 -25.86
C ARG A 530 -7.58 12.69 -26.61
N LYS A 531 -7.55 13.05 -27.90
CA LYS A 531 -8.76 13.17 -28.71
C LYS A 531 -9.51 11.84 -28.82
N ILE A 532 -8.82 10.74 -29.11
CA ILE A 532 -9.42 9.40 -29.19
C ILE A 532 -10.12 9.03 -27.88
N MET A 533 -9.43 9.19 -26.74
CA MET A 533 -9.97 8.86 -25.43
C MET A 533 -11.18 9.72 -25.06
N LEU A 534 -11.07 11.04 -25.23
CA LEU A 534 -12.14 11.94 -24.82
C LEU A 534 -13.35 11.87 -25.75
N ASP A 535 -13.18 11.58 -27.04
CA ASP A 535 -14.29 11.30 -27.97
C ASP A 535 -14.99 9.97 -27.64
N TYR A 536 -14.24 8.97 -27.16
CA TYR A 536 -14.82 7.73 -26.64
C TYR A 536 -15.59 7.97 -25.34
N LEU A 537 -14.98 8.63 -24.36
CA LEU A 537 -15.57 8.91 -23.04
C LEU A 537 -16.83 9.77 -23.14
N ASP A 538 -16.89 10.71 -24.09
CA ASP A 538 -18.08 11.53 -24.36
C ASP A 538 -19.33 10.69 -24.68
N LYS A 539 -19.12 9.51 -25.28
CA LYS A 539 -20.16 8.51 -25.60
C LYS A 539 -20.34 7.48 -24.48
N ALA A 540 -19.24 6.99 -23.90
CA ALA A 540 -19.27 5.93 -22.89
C ALA A 540 -19.88 6.41 -21.56
N CYS A 541 -19.58 7.64 -21.14
CA CYS A 541 -20.06 8.25 -19.89
C CYS A 541 -21.51 8.76 -19.95
N GLN A 542 -22.31 8.31 -20.91
CA GLN A 542 -23.74 8.67 -21.01
C GLN A 542 -24.61 8.01 -19.94
N LEU A 543 -24.12 6.94 -19.30
CA LEU A 543 -24.80 6.29 -18.18
C LEU A 543 -24.82 7.18 -16.92
N ASP A 544 -25.79 6.88 -16.05
CA ASP A 544 -25.78 7.36 -14.66
C ASP A 544 -24.53 6.87 -13.93
N TYR A 545 -24.10 7.61 -12.92
CA TYR A 545 -23.00 7.20 -12.07
C TYR A 545 -23.26 5.80 -11.49
N PHE A 546 -22.26 4.94 -11.56
CA PHE A 546 -22.22 3.75 -10.72
C PHE A 546 -22.17 4.21 -9.25
N LYS A 547 -23.21 3.85 -8.50
CA LYS A 547 -23.38 4.28 -7.10
C LYS A 547 -22.47 3.47 -6.18
N LEU A 548 -21.76 4.19 -5.32
CA LEU A 548 -20.86 3.59 -4.34
C LEU A 548 -21.65 3.02 -3.16
N LYS A 549 -21.19 1.87 -2.65
CA LYS A 549 -21.59 1.37 -1.33
C LYS A 549 -21.08 2.33 -0.24
N LYS A 550 -21.72 2.30 0.93
CA LYS A 550 -21.24 3.04 2.10
C LYS A 550 -19.91 2.45 2.58
N TRP A 551 -19.07 3.30 3.19
CA TRP A 551 -17.78 2.89 3.74
C TRP A 551 -17.88 1.68 4.68
N ASP A 552 -18.86 1.67 5.58
CA ASP A 552 -19.02 0.58 6.56
C ASP A 552 -19.32 -0.77 5.90
N GLU A 553 -20.05 -0.77 4.77
CA GLU A 553 -20.32 -1.97 3.97
C GLU A 553 -19.05 -2.43 3.23
N VAL A 554 -18.38 -1.50 2.55
CA VAL A 554 -17.12 -1.76 1.84
C VAL A 554 -16.06 -2.32 2.79
N LYS A 555 -15.95 -1.76 4.00
CA LYS A 555 -14.99 -2.21 5.01
C LYS A 555 -15.20 -3.67 5.42
N LYS A 556 -16.45 -4.10 5.57
CA LYS A 556 -16.80 -5.50 5.87
C LYS A 556 -16.44 -6.43 4.71
N ASP A 557 -16.72 -5.99 3.49
CA ASP A 557 -16.39 -6.76 2.28
C ASP A 557 -14.86 -6.87 2.10
N VAL A 558 -14.10 -5.81 2.42
CA VAL A 558 -12.62 -5.82 2.43
C VAL A 558 -12.08 -6.82 3.43
N ALA A 559 -12.60 -6.84 4.67
CA ALA A 559 -12.18 -7.81 5.68
C ALA A 559 -12.42 -9.26 5.20
N THR A 560 -13.60 -9.51 4.61
CA THR A 560 -13.96 -10.82 4.06
C THR A 560 -13.04 -11.25 2.92
N TYR A 561 -12.76 -10.34 1.97
CA TYR A 561 -11.84 -10.60 0.86
C TYR A 561 -10.44 -10.97 1.37
N LEU A 562 -9.91 -10.20 2.32
CA LEU A 562 -8.60 -10.47 2.89
C LEU A 562 -8.58 -11.81 3.63
N GLU A 563 -9.57 -12.13 4.46
CA GLU A 563 -9.68 -13.44 5.14
C GLU A 563 -9.67 -14.61 4.14
N SER A 564 -10.40 -14.48 3.02
CA SER A 564 -10.46 -15.52 1.98
C SER A 564 -9.14 -15.71 1.23
N GLU A 565 -8.35 -14.64 1.08
CA GLU A 565 -7.01 -14.67 0.50
C GLU A 565 -5.97 -15.26 1.45
N TYR A 566 -6.16 -15.17 2.77
CA TYR A 566 -5.22 -15.62 3.80
C TYR A 566 -5.57 -16.99 4.43
N GLY A 567 -6.61 -17.66 3.94
CA GLY A 567 -6.97 -19.02 4.36
C GLY A 567 -5.88 -20.06 4.05
N ASP A 568 -5.28 -20.61 5.12
CA ASP A 568 -4.46 -21.85 5.19
C ASP A 568 -3.11 -21.94 4.48
N LEU A 569 -2.41 -20.83 4.18
CA LEU A 569 -1.06 -20.90 3.59
C LEU A 569 0.01 -20.12 4.38
N PRO A 570 1.18 -20.74 4.68
CA PRO A 570 2.28 -20.09 5.38
C PRO A 570 2.74 -18.78 4.71
N PRO A 571 3.18 -17.76 5.49
CA PRO A 571 3.61 -16.46 4.97
C PRO A 571 4.70 -16.50 3.88
N GLU A 572 5.48 -17.57 3.78
CA GLU A 572 6.49 -17.74 2.73
C GLU A 572 5.90 -17.94 1.33
N LEU A 573 4.60 -18.27 1.25
CA LEU A 573 3.86 -18.36 -0.01
C LEU A 573 3.23 -17.02 -0.40
N GLU A 574 3.42 -15.93 0.34
CA GLU A 574 3.02 -14.60 -0.13
C GLU A 574 3.83 -14.13 -1.36
N LYS A 575 5.01 -14.72 -1.62
CA LYS A 575 5.71 -14.59 -2.90
C LYS A 575 5.30 -15.63 -3.95
N ASN A 576 4.56 -16.67 -3.57
CA ASN A 576 4.22 -17.83 -4.42
C ASN A 576 2.74 -18.23 -4.37
N LYS A 577 1.83 -17.31 -4.03
CA LYS A 577 0.37 -17.48 -4.21
C LYS A 577 0.02 -17.71 -5.69
N GLU A 578 0.90 -17.29 -6.60
CA GLU A 578 0.85 -17.53 -8.05
C GLU A 578 0.86 -19.02 -8.41
N ILE A 579 1.65 -19.85 -7.70
CA ILE A 579 1.76 -21.28 -8.00
C ILE A 579 0.57 -22.05 -7.42
N LEU A 580 0.07 -21.67 -6.24
CA LEU A 580 -1.09 -22.33 -5.62
C LEU A 580 -2.41 -22.02 -6.30
N ALA A 581 -2.56 -20.82 -6.88
CA ALA A 581 -3.69 -20.52 -7.76
C ALA A 581 -3.68 -21.40 -9.02
N LEU A 582 -2.51 -21.66 -9.61
CA LEU A 582 -2.34 -22.57 -10.74
C LEU A 582 -2.60 -24.04 -10.36
N VAL A 583 -2.20 -24.47 -9.16
CA VAL A 583 -2.46 -25.83 -8.66
C VAL A 583 -3.96 -26.05 -8.40
N LYS A 584 -4.65 -25.11 -7.72
CA LYS A 584 -6.11 -25.20 -7.48
C LYS A 584 -6.93 -25.16 -8.77
N ILE A 585 -6.49 -24.41 -9.78
CA ILE A 585 -7.09 -24.42 -11.12
C ILE A 585 -6.83 -25.77 -11.81
N SER A 586 -5.63 -26.35 -11.69
CA SER A 586 -5.32 -27.67 -12.27
C SER A 586 -6.05 -28.84 -11.59
N GLU A 587 -6.29 -28.78 -10.29
CA GLU A 587 -7.03 -29.80 -9.53
C GLU A 587 -8.54 -29.74 -9.77
N SER A 588 -9.07 -28.54 -10.04
CA SER A 588 -10.47 -28.35 -10.46
C SER A 588 -10.72 -28.85 -11.89
N ILE A 589 -9.68 -28.93 -12.72
CA ILE A 589 -9.75 -29.49 -14.09
C ILE A 589 -9.61 -31.02 -14.09
N CYS A 590 -8.96 -31.62 -13.09
CA CYS A 590 -8.82 -33.08 -12.98
C CYS A 590 -9.99 -33.79 -12.26
N SER A 591 -10.96 -33.06 -11.73
CA SER A 591 -12.16 -33.62 -11.07
C SER A 591 -13.41 -33.65 -11.97
N ILE A 592 -13.26 -33.30 -13.25
CA ILE A 592 -14.25 -33.54 -14.31
C ILE A 592 -13.60 -34.45 -15.34
N SER A 593 -13.52 -35.74 -15.01
CA SER A 593 -13.32 -36.83 -15.96
C SER A 593 -14.31 -37.94 -15.65
#